data_AF-A0A2S8NPT2-F1
#
_entry.id   AF-A0A2S8NPT2-F1
#
_cell.length_a   1.000
_cell.length_b   1.000
_cell.length_c   1.000
_cell.angle_alpha   90.00
_cell.angle_beta   90.00
_cell.angle_gamma   90.00
#
_symmetry.space_group_name_H-M   'P 1'
#
loop_
_entity.id
_entity.type
_entity.pdbx_description
1 polymer ?
#
loop_
_entity_poly.entity_id
_entity_poly.type
_entity_poly.pdbx_seq_one_letter_code
_entity_poly.pdbx_strand_id
1 'polypeptide(L)'
;MKKVDENICIAPHCEEIRLLVMPAFSMCGEHEKKFMEYIDNLPFIPELHEVLETDKEAHFQFILKNLSDFFEKLEKEWYRKNESR
;
A
#
# COMPACT_ATOMS: atom_id res chain seq x y z
N MET A 1 -30.90 0.57 10.82
CA MET A 1 -29.58 -0.07 10.62
C MET A 1 -28.60 1.00 10.15
N LYS A 2 -27.73 1.50 11.03
CA LYS A 2 -26.61 2.35 10.61
C LYS A 2 -25.64 1.44 9.85
N LYS A 3 -25.38 1.76 8.58
CA LYS A 3 -24.33 1.09 7.79
C LYS A 3 -23.01 1.42 8.47
N VAL A 4 -22.19 0.39 8.64
CA VAL A 4 -20.91 0.45 9.34
C VAL A 4 -19.99 1.44 8.60
N ASP A 5 -19.75 2.60 9.21
CA ASP A 5 -18.75 3.61 8.83
C ASP A 5 -17.35 3.13 9.29
N GLU A 6 -16.87 2.00 8.77
CA GLU A 6 -15.54 1.47 9.11
C GLU A 6 -14.64 1.47 7.87
N ASN A 7 -14.08 2.63 7.55
CA ASN A 7 -13.04 2.74 6.53
C ASN A 7 -11.76 3.25 7.22
N ILE A 8 -10.87 2.35 7.60
CA ILE A 8 -9.56 2.69 8.18
C ILE A 8 -8.55 2.64 7.04
N CYS A 9 -8.00 3.79 6.63
CA CYS A 9 -6.78 3.82 5.84
C CYS A 9 -5.61 3.51 6.78
N ILE A 10 -4.71 2.60 6.39
CA ILE A 10 -3.53 2.26 7.20
C ILE A 10 -2.58 3.46 7.38
N ALA A 11 -2.59 4.44 6.45
CA ALA A 11 -1.87 5.69 6.63
C ALA A 11 -2.59 6.60 7.66
N PRO A 12 -1.93 6.98 8.76
CA PRO A 12 -2.54 7.72 9.87
C PRO A 12 -2.95 9.18 9.57
N HIS A 13 -2.88 9.64 8.31
CA HIS A 13 -3.01 11.06 7.95
C HIS A 13 -3.90 11.35 6.73
N CYS A 14 -4.83 10.46 6.37
CA CYS A 14 -5.74 10.67 5.24
C CYS A 14 -7.01 11.45 5.64
N GLU A 15 -7.31 12.59 4.96
CA GLU A 15 -8.48 13.43 5.25
C GLU A 15 -9.77 13.04 4.50
N GLU A 16 -9.69 12.32 3.37
CA GLU A 16 -10.87 11.77 2.68
C GLU A 16 -10.75 10.28 2.45
N ILE A 17 -11.67 9.53 3.05
CA ILE A 17 -11.64 8.07 3.05
C ILE A 17 -12.61 7.53 1.98
N ARG A 18 -12.07 7.01 0.88
CA ARG A 18 -12.84 6.26 -0.13
C ARG A 18 -12.26 4.85 -0.28
N LEU A 19 -13.12 3.87 -0.05
CA LEU A 19 -12.83 2.43 -0.02
C LEU A 19 -12.52 1.90 -1.43
N LEU A 20 -11.35 1.29 -1.63
CA LEU A 20 -11.08 0.38 -2.74
C LEU A 20 -10.55 -0.94 -2.18
N VAL A 21 -11.26 -2.02 -2.51
CA VAL A 21 -11.05 -3.37 -2.00
C VAL A 21 -10.12 -4.09 -2.99
N MET A 22 -8.81 -4.00 -2.76
CA MET A 22 -7.95 -5.13 -3.15
C MET A 22 -8.24 -6.28 -2.19
N PRO A 23 -8.19 -7.57 -2.62
CA PRO A 23 -8.72 -8.68 -1.82
C PRO A 23 -8.02 -8.98 -0.49
N ALA A 24 -7.09 -8.15 -0.01
CA ALA A 24 -6.39 -8.37 1.25
C ALA A 24 -6.03 -7.10 2.06
N PHE A 25 -6.18 -5.87 1.53
CA PHE A 25 -5.75 -4.64 2.22
C PHE A 25 -6.73 -3.48 2.01
N SER A 26 -7.03 -2.75 3.07
CA SER A 26 -7.86 -1.54 3.02
C SER A 26 -6.99 -0.29 2.90
N MET A 27 -7.06 0.41 1.76
CA MET A 27 -6.40 1.71 1.54
C MET A 27 -7.28 2.65 0.70
N CYS A 28 -7.01 3.95 0.72
CA CYS A 28 -7.73 4.89 -0.13
C CYS A 28 -7.22 4.83 -1.58
N GLY A 29 -8.05 5.23 -2.54
CA GLY A 29 -7.69 5.18 -3.98
C GLY A 29 -6.48 6.03 -4.38
N GLU A 30 -6.11 7.05 -3.60
CA GLU A 30 -4.86 7.79 -3.83
C GLU A 30 -3.63 6.96 -3.42
N HIS A 31 -3.69 6.32 -2.25
CA HIS A 31 -2.62 5.45 -1.78
C HIS A 31 -2.50 4.17 -2.60
N GLU A 32 -3.62 3.63 -3.11
CA GLU A 32 -3.59 2.51 -4.05
C GLU A 32 -2.82 2.88 -5.33
N LYS A 33 -3.13 4.02 -5.96
CA LYS A 33 -2.40 4.48 -7.15
C LYS A 33 -0.91 4.64 -6.89
N LYS A 34 -0.56 5.33 -5.81
CA LYS A 34 0.84 5.51 -5.40
C LYS A 34 1.54 4.18 -5.08
N PHE A 35 0.81 3.22 -4.52
CA PHE A 35 1.34 1.89 -4.23
C PHE A 35 1.55 1.09 -5.52
N MET A 36 0.63 1.13 -6.46
CA MET A 36 0.80 0.50 -7.78
C MET A 36 1.99 1.12 -8.52
N GLU A 37 2.09 2.45 -8.55
CA GLU A 37 3.26 3.16 -9.08
C GLU A 37 4.56 2.74 -8.36
N TYR A 38 4.51 2.55 -7.04
CA TYR A 38 5.66 2.06 -6.28
C TYR A 38 6.11 0.67 -6.73
N ILE A 39 5.16 -0.27 -6.89
CA ILE A 39 5.42 -1.63 -7.35
C ILE A 39 5.97 -1.62 -8.79
N ASP A 40 5.37 -0.84 -9.69
CA ASP A 40 5.79 -0.75 -11.09
C ASP A 40 7.21 -0.20 -11.25
N ASN A 41 7.69 0.60 -10.29
CA ASN A 41 9.04 1.16 -10.27
C ASN A 41 10.08 0.26 -9.57
N LEU A 42 9.68 -0.90 -9.04
CA LEU A 42 10.65 -1.84 -8.49
C LEU A 42 11.53 -2.44 -9.59
N PRO A 43 12.81 -2.74 -9.30
CA PRO A 43 13.68 -3.40 -10.26
C PRO A 43 13.05 -4.71 -10.74
N PHE A 44 12.92 -4.85 -12.06
CA PHE A 44 12.47 -6.09 -12.67
C PHE A 44 13.55 -7.16 -12.51
N ILE A 45 13.22 -8.24 -11.79
CA ILE A 45 14.05 -9.42 -11.62
C ILE A 45 13.28 -10.60 -12.23
N PRO A 46 13.71 -11.14 -13.38
CA PRO A 46 12.96 -12.17 -14.11
C PRO A 46 12.63 -13.40 -13.26
N GLU A 47 13.59 -13.88 -12.48
CA GLU A 47 13.45 -15.06 -11.63
C GLU A 47 12.44 -14.82 -10.51
N LEU A 48 12.40 -13.61 -9.97
CA LEU A 48 11.40 -13.22 -8.99
C LEU A 48 10.03 -13.15 -9.66
N HIS A 49 9.93 -12.57 -10.85
CA HIS A 49 8.66 -12.45 -11.57
C HIS A 49 8.03 -13.81 -11.87
N GLU A 50 8.82 -14.79 -12.34
CA GLU A 50 8.36 -16.16 -12.58
C GLU A 50 7.80 -16.83 -11.31
N VAL A 51 8.47 -16.62 -10.17
CA VAL A 51 7.98 -17.09 -8.86
C VAL A 51 6.69 -16.39 -8.45
N LEU A 52 6.59 -15.07 -8.63
CA LEU A 52 5.40 -14.28 -8.28
C LEU A 52 4.18 -14.59 -9.18
N GLU A 53 4.39 -15.09 -10.40
CA GLU A 53 3.31 -15.54 -11.29
C GLU A 53 2.77 -16.93 -10.92
N THR A 54 3.63 -17.79 -10.37
CA THR A 54 3.31 -19.22 -10.15
C THR A 54 2.98 -19.56 -8.71
N ASP A 55 3.53 -18.83 -7.73
CA ASP A 55 3.33 -19.03 -6.31
C ASP A 55 2.52 -17.88 -5.68
N LYS A 56 1.26 -18.19 -5.34
CA LYS A 56 0.33 -17.23 -4.72
C LYS A 56 0.75 -16.79 -3.33
N GLU A 57 1.40 -17.65 -2.56
CA GLU A 57 1.89 -17.29 -1.22
C GLU A 57 3.09 -16.35 -1.35
N ALA A 58 4.02 -16.67 -2.25
CA ALA A 58 5.15 -15.78 -2.56
C ALA A 58 4.67 -14.41 -3.06
N HIS A 59 3.67 -14.40 -3.95
CA HIS A 59 3.03 -13.16 -4.42
C HIS A 59 2.45 -12.36 -3.25
N PHE A 60 1.69 -13.01 -2.37
CA PHE A 60 1.08 -12.36 -1.22
C PHE A 60 2.12 -11.77 -0.25
N GLN A 61 3.17 -12.53 0.08
CA GLN A 61 4.27 -12.07 0.93
C GLN A 61 5.04 -10.91 0.29
N PHE A 62 5.24 -10.95 -1.03
CA PHE A 62 5.85 -9.85 -1.77
C PHE A 62 5.03 -8.57 -1.67
N ILE A 63 3.71 -8.64 -1.88
CA ILE A 63 2.81 -7.49 -1.73
C ILE A 63 2.84 -6.96 -0.29
N LEU A 64 2.74 -7.84 0.71
CA LEU A 64 2.80 -7.48 2.14
C LEU A 64 4.08 -6.71 2.50
N LYS A 65 5.24 -7.22 2.06
CA LYS A 65 6.53 -6.60 2.35
C LYS A 65 6.62 -5.21 1.74
N ASN A 66 6.25 -5.09 0.47
CA ASN A 66 6.30 -3.82 -0.24
C ASN A 66 5.28 -2.81 0.30
N LEU A 67 4.11 -3.27 0.76
CA LEU A 67 3.11 -2.43 1.40
C LEU A 67 3.63 -1.82 2.70
N SER A 68 4.31 -2.62 3.50
CA SER A 68 4.94 -2.16 4.74
C SER A 68 6.01 -1.10 4.47
N ASP A 69 6.89 -1.36 3.48
CA ASP A 69 7.95 -0.43 3.09
C ASP A 69 7.40 0.88 2.52
N PHE A 70 6.30 0.80 1.76
CA PHE A 70 5.62 1.95 1.19
C PHE A 70 5.06 2.87 2.28
N PHE A 71 4.34 2.32 3.26
CA PHE A 71 3.79 3.13 4.36
C PHE A 71 4.88 3.73 5.26
N GLU A 72 5.96 2.99 5.53
CA GLU A 72 7.10 3.54 6.29
C GLU A 72 7.74 4.75 5.57
N LYS A 73 7.84 4.68 4.23
CA LYS A 73 8.31 5.82 3.42
C LYS A 73 7.36 7.01 3.50
N LEU A 74 6.06 6.79 3.35
CA LEU A 74 5.06 7.84 3.45
C LEU A 74 5.08 8.53 4.80
N GLU A 75 5.18 7.77 5.88
CA GLU A 75 5.27 8.30 7.24
C GLU A 75 6.53 9.15 7.42
N LYS A 76 7.71 8.66 6.98
CA LYS A 76 8.96 9.45 7.01
C LYS A 76 8.86 10.73 6.20
N GLU A 77 8.24 10.70 5.03
CA GLU A 77 8.01 11.90 4.22
C GLU A 77 7.08 12.90 4.89
N TRP A 78 6.03 12.41 5.56
CA TRP A 78 5.12 13.24 6.32
C TRP A 78 5.84 13.93 7.49
N TYR A 79 6.62 13.19 8.28
CA TYR A 79 7.42 13.76 9.37
C TYR A 79 8.41 14.80 8.87
N ARG A 80 9.13 14.52 7.77
CA ARG A 80 10.06 15.50 7.16
C ARG A 80 9.37 16.81 6.78
N LYS A 81 8.11 16.78 6.34
CA LYS A 81 7.36 17.96 5.91
C LYS A 81 6.70 18.73 7.07
N ASN A 82 6.38 18.04 8.17
CA ASN A 82 5.55 18.60 9.24
C ASN A 82 6.26 18.81 10.59
N GLU A 83 7.33 18.07 10.89
CA GLU A 83 8.12 18.21 12.13
C GLU A 83 9.43 18.99 11.94
N SER A 84 9.74 19.45 10.73
CA SER A 84 10.84 20.40 10.48
C SER A 84 10.42 21.88 10.66
N ARG A 85 9.31 22.12 11.38
CA ARG A 85 8.79 23.44 11.77
C ARG A 85 8.85 23.65 13.27
#